data_AF-A0A7K6A344-F1
#
_entry.id   AF-A0A7K6A344-F1
#
_cell.length_a   1.000
_cell.length_b   1.000
_cell.length_c   1.000
_cell.angle_alpha   90.00
_cell.angle_beta   90.00
_cell.angle_gamma   90.00
#
_symmetry.space_group_name_H-M   'P 1'
#
loop_
_entity.id
_entity.type
_entity.pdbx_description
1 polymer ?
#
loop_
_entity_poly.entity_id
_entity_poly.type
_entity_poly.pdbx_seq_one_letter_code
_entity_poly.pdbx_strand_id
1 'polypeptide(L)'
;KTEEKKLGGVIIYICISVQGGVDNEVSLTAYITIALLEVPLPVTLSLIRNALFCLETASDQKENHVYTKALLAYAFALAGKMDKRKTLLDSLEKEAVKEDGSVHWQRPGKEPEVDLPYYRYRAPSAEVEMTSYVLLAYLTSQPAPSREELSFASRIAKWISGQQNPNGGFSSTQ
;
A
#
# COMPACT_ATOMS: atom_id res chain seq x y z
N LYS A 1 4.55 20.39 -11.92
CA LYS A 1 5.12 20.45 -13.29
C LYS A 1 5.68 19.07 -13.57
N THR A 2 4.94 18.24 -14.30
CA THR A 2 5.28 16.85 -14.61
C THR A 2 6.57 16.81 -15.44
N GLU A 3 7.61 16.11 -14.99
CA GLU A 3 8.81 15.89 -15.80
C GLU A 3 8.73 14.49 -16.40
N GLU A 4 8.72 14.43 -17.72
CA GLU A 4 8.70 13.19 -18.47
C GLU A 4 10.13 12.65 -18.56
N LYS A 5 10.40 11.49 -17.93
CA LYS A 5 11.66 10.78 -18.16
C LYS A 5 11.38 9.53 -19.00
N LYS A 6 12.03 9.48 -20.16
CA LYS A 6 12.02 8.30 -21.03
C LYS A 6 13.10 7.32 -20.56
N LEU A 7 12.68 6.15 -20.08
CA LEU A 7 13.54 4.97 -19.93
C LEU A 7 13.17 3.98 -21.03
N GLY A 8 14.07 3.71 -21.98
CA GLY A 8 13.88 2.65 -22.98
C GLY A 8 12.63 2.77 -23.86
N GLY A 9 12.08 3.97 -24.04
CA GLY A 9 10.84 4.20 -24.81
C GLY A 9 9.57 4.29 -23.97
N VAL A 10 9.63 4.03 -22.66
CA VAL A 10 8.52 4.20 -21.71
C VAL A 10 8.61 5.57 -21.05
N ILE A 11 7.53 6.36 -21.13
CA ILE A 11 7.40 7.64 -20.43
C ILE A 11 6.97 7.33 -18.99
N ILE A 12 7.83 7.68 -18.02
CA ILE A 12 7.52 7.52 -16.59
C ILE A 12 7.07 8.88 -16.05
N TYR A 13 5.84 8.95 -15.56
CA TYR A 13 5.29 10.11 -14.87
C TYR A 13 5.64 10.03 -13.39
N ILE A 14 6.55 10.89 -12.92
CA ILE A 14 6.88 11.02 -11.49
C ILE A 14 6.39 12.38 -11.02
N CYS A 15 5.68 12.37 -9.90
CA CYS A 15 5.22 13.57 -9.24
C CYS A 15 6.39 14.54 -8.99
N ILE A 16 6.34 15.69 -9.67
CA ILE A 16 7.24 16.82 -9.43
C ILE A 16 6.34 18.02 -9.17
N SER A 17 6.17 18.33 -7.88
CA SER A 17 5.33 19.37 -7.29
C SER A 17 3.83 19.02 -7.22
N VAL A 18 3.36 18.73 -6.00
CA VAL A 18 1.94 18.62 -5.65
C VAL A 18 1.34 20.03 -5.56
N GLN A 19 0.84 20.55 -6.68
CA GLN A 19 -0.06 21.69 -6.69
C GLN A 19 -1.44 21.22 -7.12
N GLY A 20 -2.31 20.98 -6.13
CA GLY A 20 -3.74 20.80 -6.34
C GLY A 20 -4.18 19.36 -6.67
N GLY A 21 -4.43 18.59 -5.62
CA GLY A 21 -5.42 17.51 -5.53
C GLY A 21 -5.41 16.43 -6.59
N VAL A 22 -4.67 15.33 -6.39
CA VAL A 22 -5.02 14.02 -6.95
C VAL A 22 -4.38 12.88 -6.13
N ASP A 23 -5.18 12.07 -5.44
CA ASP A 23 -4.69 10.79 -4.86
C ASP A 23 -4.12 9.84 -5.93
N ASN A 24 -4.62 9.95 -7.16
CA ASN A 24 -4.21 9.08 -8.26
C ASN A 24 -2.75 9.31 -8.67
N GLU A 25 -2.25 10.55 -8.64
CA GLU A 25 -0.85 10.84 -8.99
C GLU A 25 0.13 10.33 -7.93
N VAL A 26 -0.24 10.49 -6.66
CA VAL A 26 0.55 9.98 -5.52
C VAL A 26 0.55 8.46 -5.53
N SER A 27 -0.62 7.84 -5.71
CA SER A 27 -0.76 6.39 -5.80
C SER A 27 0.04 5.82 -6.97
N LEU A 28 -0.06 6.42 -8.16
CA LEU A 28 0.71 6.01 -9.35
C LEU A 28 2.23 6.14 -9.11
N THR A 29 2.67 7.25 -8.53
CA THR A 29 4.09 7.46 -8.19
C THR A 29 4.55 6.41 -7.18
N ALA A 30 3.72 6.05 -6.20
CA ALA A 30 4.01 5.00 -5.23
C ALA A 30 4.15 3.63 -5.90
N TYR A 31 3.22 3.22 -6.77
CA TYR A 31 3.32 1.96 -7.53
C TYR A 31 4.61 1.86 -8.33
N ILE A 32 4.93 2.90 -9.12
CA ILE A 32 6.14 2.93 -9.94
C ILE A 32 7.38 2.82 -9.04
N THR A 33 7.38 3.53 -7.91
CA THR A 33 8.50 3.51 -6.97
C THR A 33 8.67 2.14 -6.32
N ILE A 34 7.58 1.49 -5.89
CA ILE A 34 7.57 0.13 -5.35
C ILE A 34 8.16 -0.85 -6.39
N ALA A 35 7.63 -0.83 -7.62
CA ALA A 35 8.10 -1.72 -8.68
C ALA A 35 9.59 -1.51 -9.00
N LEU A 36 10.07 -0.26 -8.99
CA LEU A 36 11.50 0.04 -9.20
C LEU A 36 12.39 -0.37 -8.02
N LEU A 37 11.88 -0.33 -6.79
CA LEU A 37 12.62 -0.74 -5.59
C LEU A 37 12.68 -2.27 -5.44
N GLU A 38 11.69 -3.01 -5.94
CA GLU A 38 11.69 -4.48 -5.94
C GLU A 38 12.69 -5.08 -6.94
N VAL A 39 13.09 -4.32 -7.99
CA VAL A 39 14.06 -4.79 -8.98
C VAL A 39 15.46 -4.26 -8.66
N PRO A 40 16.52 -5.10 -8.59
CA PRO A 40 17.88 -4.66 -8.32
C PRO A 40 18.51 -3.98 -9.56
N LEU A 41 18.14 -2.72 -9.83
CA LEU A 41 18.66 -1.94 -10.96
C LEU A 41 19.62 -0.81 -10.53
N PRO A 42 20.79 -0.66 -11.19
CA PRO A 42 21.78 0.37 -10.84
C PRO A 42 21.45 1.79 -11.37
N VAL A 43 20.55 1.93 -12.35
CA VAL A 43 20.28 3.21 -13.06
C VAL A 43 19.18 4.05 -12.37
N THR A 44 18.54 3.53 -11.33
CA THR A 44 17.30 4.08 -10.76
C THR A 44 17.51 5.05 -9.60
N LEU A 45 18.75 5.24 -9.11
CA LEU A 45 19.05 6.02 -7.90
C LEU A 45 18.54 7.47 -7.94
N SER A 46 18.75 8.20 -9.04
CA SER A 46 18.30 9.60 -9.14
C SER A 46 16.79 9.72 -9.33
N LEU A 47 16.19 8.77 -10.04
CA LEU A 47 14.75 8.69 -10.28
C LEU A 47 13.98 8.36 -9.00
N ILE A 48 14.41 7.32 -8.30
CA ILE A 48 13.87 6.87 -7.02
C ILE A 48 14.02 7.96 -5.97
N ARG A 49 15.16 8.65 -5.93
CA ARG A 49 15.37 9.76 -4.98
C ARG A 49 14.34 10.88 -5.17
N ASN A 50 14.07 11.29 -6.41
CA ASN A 50 13.08 12.32 -6.70
C ASN A 50 11.66 11.84 -6.39
N ALA A 51 11.33 10.60 -6.74
CA ALA A 51 10.02 10.02 -6.42
C ALA A 51 9.81 9.95 -4.91
N LEU A 52 10.78 9.44 -4.15
CA LEU A 52 10.73 9.38 -2.69
C LEU A 52 10.56 10.76 -2.05
N PHE A 53 11.17 11.81 -2.61
CA PHE A 53 10.95 13.18 -2.11
C PHE A 53 9.49 13.64 -2.31
N CYS A 54 8.87 13.35 -3.45
CA CYS A 54 7.43 13.63 -3.61
C CYS A 54 6.60 12.79 -2.63
N LEU A 55 6.87 11.48 -2.51
CA LEU A 55 6.12 10.61 -1.61
C LEU A 55 6.23 11.06 -0.15
N GLU A 56 7.39 11.55 0.28
CA GLU A 56 7.55 12.13 1.63
C GLU A 56 6.68 13.37 1.82
N THR A 57 6.71 14.28 0.85
CA THR A 57 5.88 15.50 0.88
C THR A 57 4.39 15.16 0.91
N ALA A 58 3.98 14.15 0.13
CA ALA A 58 2.61 13.65 0.13
C ALA A 58 2.23 13.00 1.46
N SER A 59 3.14 12.23 2.08
CA SER A 59 2.89 11.56 3.37
C SER A 59 2.59 12.53 4.52
N ASP A 60 3.11 13.76 4.45
CA ASP A 60 2.90 14.79 5.47
C ASP A 60 1.57 15.55 5.31
N GLN A 61 0.82 15.28 4.24
CA GLN A 61 -0.51 15.84 4.03
C GLN A 61 -1.53 15.18 4.97
N LYS A 62 -2.37 15.99 5.62
CA LYS A 62 -3.34 15.52 6.64
C LYS A 62 -4.46 14.63 6.09
N GLU A 63 -4.77 14.71 4.80
CA GLU A 63 -5.93 14.06 4.17
C GLU A 63 -5.53 12.89 3.26
N ASN A 64 -4.55 12.09 3.66
CA ASN A 64 -4.22 10.90 2.87
C ASN A 64 -5.29 9.82 3.04
N HIS A 65 -5.81 9.31 1.92
CA HIS A 65 -6.74 8.18 1.92
C HIS A 65 -6.04 6.90 2.42
N VAL A 66 -6.81 6.00 3.05
CA VAL A 66 -6.33 4.70 3.58
C VAL A 66 -5.52 3.92 2.54
N TYR A 67 -6.00 3.93 1.29
CA TYR A 67 -5.34 3.31 0.16
C TYR A 67 -3.93 3.89 -0.08
N THR A 68 -3.84 5.21 -0.26
CA THR A 68 -2.58 5.92 -0.47
C THR A 68 -1.61 5.69 0.69
N LYS A 69 -2.09 5.69 1.95
CA LYS A 69 -1.27 5.39 3.13
C LYS A 69 -0.67 3.98 3.06
N ALA A 70 -1.43 2.98 2.63
CA ALA A 70 -0.95 1.61 2.51
C ALA A 70 0.20 1.48 1.49
N LEU A 71 0.04 2.09 0.31
CA LEU A 71 1.10 2.12 -0.70
C LEU A 71 2.34 2.86 -0.21
N LEU A 72 2.17 4.04 0.40
CA LEU A 72 3.28 4.82 0.94
C LEU A 72 4.04 4.06 2.03
N ALA A 73 3.33 3.34 2.91
CA ALA A 73 3.94 2.53 3.96
C ALA A 73 4.85 1.45 3.35
N TYR A 74 4.37 0.76 2.31
CA TYR A 74 5.18 -0.26 1.65
C TYR A 74 6.37 0.33 0.88
N ALA A 75 6.16 1.41 0.13
CA ALA A 75 7.23 2.11 -0.59
C ALA A 75 8.36 2.56 0.36
N PHE A 76 8.01 3.11 1.53
CA PHE A 76 9.00 3.49 2.54
C PHE A 76 9.65 2.31 3.24
N ALA A 77 8.95 1.19 3.42
CA ALA A 77 9.56 -0.04 3.92
C ALA A 77 10.66 -0.54 2.97
N LEU A 78 10.36 -0.61 1.66
CA LEU A 78 11.34 -0.99 0.63
C LEU A 78 12.52 0.00 0.56
N ALA A 79 12.25 1.30 0.70
CA ALA A 79 13.28 2.33 0.67
C ALA A 79 14.10 2.46 1.98
N GLY A 80 13.80 1.66 3.01
CA GLY A 80 14.47 1.73 4.31
C GLY A 80 14.13 2.97 5.15
N LYS A 81 13.07 3.71 4.82
CA LYS A 81 12.62 4.91 5.57
C LYS A 81 11.71 4.52 6.73
N MET A 82 12.29 3.88 7.74
CA MET A 82 11.57 3.20 8.83
C MET A 82 10.71 4.15 9.69
N ASP A 83 11.12 5.40 9.91
CA ASP A 83 10.35 6.37 10.70
C ASP A 83 9.05 6.77 10.01
N LYS A 84 9.11 7.04 8.70
CA LYS A 84 7.94 7.37 7.87
C LYS A 84 7.01 6.17 7.75
N ARG A 85 7.57 4.97 7.51
CA ARG A 85 6.82 3.72 7.52
C ARG A 85 6.07 3.52 8.83
N LYS A 86 6.75 3.66 9.98
CA LYS A 86 6.15 3.49 11.30
C LYS A 86 5.01 4.48 11.51
N THR A 87 5.21 5.75 11.17
CA THR A 87 4.18 6.79 11.29
C THR A 87 2.92 6.45 10.49
N LEU A 88 3.09 5.94 9.26
CA LEU A 88 1.97 5.52 8.43
C LEU A 88 1.29 4.26 8.96
N LEU A 89 2.04 3.26 9.42
CA LEU A 89 1.46 2.06 10.04
C LEU A 89 0.69 2.38 11.32
N ASP A 90 1.21 3.28 12.16
CA ASP A 90 0.53 3.76 13.37
C ASP A 90 -0.77 4.52 13.03
N SER A 91 -0.81 5.24 11.91
CA SER A 91 -2.05 5.84 11.40
C SER A 91 -3.01 4.77 10.90
N LEU A 92 -2.53 3.84 10.06
CA LEU A 92 -3.34 2.79 9.47
C LEU A 92 -3.94 1.88 10.55
N GLU A 93 -3.20 1.56 11.61
CA GLU A 93 -3.73 0.72 12.69
C GLU A 93 -4.96 1.35 13.38
N LYS A 94 -5.02 2.68 13.47
CA LYS A 94 -6.19 3.40 14.03
C LYS A 94 -7.42 3.31 13.13
N GLU A 95 -7.20 3.13 11.83
CA GLU A 95 -8.24 3.04 10.79
C GLU A 95 -8.56 1.57 10.45
N ALA A 96 -7.92 0.61 11.13
CA ALA A 96 -8.06 -0.81 10.84
C ALA A 96 -9.38 -1.39 11.39
N VAL A 97 -10.02 -2.24 10.61
CA VAL A 97 -11.17 -3.05 11.02
C VAL A 97 -10.65 -4.32 11.67
N LYS A 98 -11.05 -4.57 12.93
CA LYS A 98 -10.58 -5.69 13.75
C LYS A 98 -11.79 -6.59 14.10
N GLU A 99 -11.94 -7.70 13.39
CA GLU A 99 -13.09 -8.60 13.49
C GLU A 99 -12.63 -10.07 13.51
N ASP A 100 -13.20 -10.89 14.39
CA ASP A 100 -12.89 -12.33 14.53
C ASP A 100 -11.39 -12.66 14.63
N GLY A 101 -10.64 -11.79 15.30
CA GLY A 101 -9.18 -11.89 15.44
C GLY A 101 -8.39 -11.60 14.16
N SER A 102 -9.06 -11.27 13.06
CA SER A 102 -8.48 -10.81 11.81
C SER A 102 -8.36 -9.28 11.76
N VAL A 103 -7.54 -8.74 10.86
CA VAL A 103 -7.34 -7.30 10.67
C VAL A 103 -7.34 -6.97 9.19
N HIS A 104 -8.10 -5.94 8.79
CA HIS A 104 -8.15 -5.49 7.41
C HIS A 104 -8.47 -3.98 7.31
N TRP A 105 -8.39 -3.46 6.09
CA TRP A 105 -8.69 -2.06 5.79
C TRP A 105 -9.76 -1.94 4.71
N GLN A 106 -10.55 -0.88 4.79
CA GLN A 106 -11.63 -0.58 3.85
C GLN A 106 -11.74 0.91 3.55
N ARG A 107 -12.27 1.25 2.38
CA ARG A 107 -12.56 2.66 2.01
C ARG A 107 -13.75 3.20 2.83
N PRO A 108 -13.76 4.49 3.19
CA PRO A 108 -14.91 5.11 3.83
C PRO A 108 -16.15 5.07 2.93
N GLY A 109 -17.33 4.90 3.52
CA GLY A 109 -18.61 4.87 2.80
C GLY A 109 -18.96 3.52 2.15
N LYS A 110 -18.28 2.43 2.54
CA LYS A 110 -18.62 1.07 2.09
C LYS A 110 -20.03 0.68 2.55
N GLU A 111 -20.80 0.10 1.63
CA GLU A 111 -22.10 -0.49 1.97
C GLU A 111 -21.92 -1.68 2.93
N PRO A 112 -22.80 -1.83 3.93
CA PRO A 112 -22.72 -2.93 4.89
C PRO A 112 -22.74 -4.28 4.18
N GLU A 113 -22.03 -5.24 4.77
CA GLU A 113 -22.00 -6.61 4.27
C GLU A 113 -23.43 -7.16 4.19
N VAL A 114 -23.82 -7.64 3.01
CA VAL A 114 -25.13 -8.27 2.85
C VAL A 114 -25.01 -9.70 3.38
N ASP A 115 -25.47 -9.91 4.61
CA ASP A 115 -25.54 -11.23 5.23
C ASP A 115 -26.70 -12.02 4.61
N LEU A 116 -26.40 -12.74 3.53
CA LEU A 116 -27.33 -13.66 2.89
C LEU A 116 -26.93 -15.10 3.23
N PRO A 117 -27.88 -15.96 3.63
CA PRO A 117 -27.61 -17.38 3.74
C PRO A 117 -27.10 -17.91 2.40
N TYR A 118 -26.01 -18.68 2.43
CA TYR A 118 -25.27 -19.24 1.28
C TYR A 118 -24.41 -18.27 0.46
N TYR A 119 -24.39 -16.97 0.75
CA TYR A 119 -23.47 -16.03 0.11
C TYR A 119 -22.26 -15.77 0.98
N ARG A 120 -21.08 -16.22 0.53
CA ARG A 120 -19.82 -15.85 1.19
C ARG A 120 -19.41 -14.48 0.69
N TYR A 121 -19.61 -13.46 1.53
CA TYR A 121 -19.16 -12.12 1.21
C TYR A 121 -17.66 -12.11 0.92
N ARG A 122 -17.27 -11.48 -0.20
CA ARG A 122 -15.88 -11.21 -0.56
C ARG A 122 -15.71 -9.71 -0.66
N ALA A 123 -14.65 -9.21 -0.05
CA ALA A 123 -14.31 -7.81 -0.13
C ALA A 123 -14.04 -7.42 -1.60
N PRO A 124 -14.34 -6.17 -2.00
CA PRO A 124 -13.93 -5.70 -3.30
C PRO A 124 -12.40 -5.67 -3.41
N SER A 125 -11.91 -5.66 -4.65
CA SER A 125 -10.49 -5.90 -4.93
C SER A 125 -9.55 -4.87 -4.31
N ALA A 126 -9.96 -3.60 -4.22
CA ALA A 126 -9.14 -2.53 -3.64
C ALA A 126 -8.88 -2.74 -2.13
N GLU A 127 -9.84 -3.34 -1.42
CA GLU A 127 -9.74 -3.68 0.00
C GLU A 127 -8.77 -4.83 0.23
N VAL A 128 -8.78 -5.83 -0.67
CA VAL A 128 -7.78 -6.91 -0.68
C VAL A 128 -6.39 -6.36 -0.99
N GLU A 129 -6.28 -5.50 -2.00
CA GLU A 129 -5.02 -4.90 -2.45
C GLU A 129 -4.41 -4.00 -1.37
N MET A 130 -5.16 -3.05 -0.80
CA MET A 130 -4.63 -2.17 0.25
C MET A 130 -4.19 -2.97 1.48
N THR A 131 -4.96 -4.00 1.86
CA THR A 131 -4.65 -4.84 3.02
C THR A 131 -3.39 -5.66 2.77
N SER A 132 -3.17 -6.09 1.53
CA SER A 132 -1.95 -6.77 1.09
C SER A 132 -0.72 -5.86 1.13
N TYR A 133 -0.86 -4.60 0.70
CA TYR A 133 0.23 -3.62 0.83
C TYR A 133 0.61 -3.35 2.28
N VAL A 134 -0.36 -3.25 3.19
CA VAL A 134 -0.08 -3.12 4.63
C VAL A 134 0.65 -4.35 5.17
N LEU A 135 0.22 -5.56 4.78
CA LEU A 135 0.92 -6.80 5.14
C LEU A 135 2.40 -6.75 4.69
N LEU A 136 2.64 -6.41 3.42
CA LEU A 136 3.99 -6.32 2.86
C LEU A 136 4.84 -5.26 3.59
N ALA A 137 4.25 -4.13 4.00
CA ALA A 137 4.95 -3.11 4.77
C ALA A 137 5.43 -3.63 6.14
N TYR A 138 4.64 -4.46 6.83
CA TYR A 138 5.06 -5.13 8.08
C TYR A 138 6.15 -6.18 7.84
N LEU A 139 6.05 -6.94 6.74
CA LEU A 139 7.02 -7.99 6.41
C LEU A 139 8.36 -7.45 5.91
N THR A 140 8.39 -6.23 5.40
CA THR A 140 9.58 -5.56 4.84
C THR A 140 10.29 -4.71 5.90
N SER A 141 10.43 -5.25 7.11
CA SER A 141 11.27 -4.66 8.17
C SER A 141 12.73 -5.08 7.99
N GLN A 142 13.64 -4.11 8.09
CA GLN A 142 15.08 -4.37 8.13
C GLN A 142 15.62 -4.23 9.57
N PRO A 143 16.53 -5.12 10.02
CA PRO A 143 17.07 -6.28 9.30
C PRO A 143 16.08 -7.46 9.21
N ALA A 144 15.08 -7.51 10.09
CA ALA A 144 13.97 -8.47 10.03
C ALA A 144 12.77 -7.92 10.83
N PRO A 145 11.53 -8.38 10.57
CA PRO A 145 10.36 -8.03 11.38
C PRO A 145 10.47 -8.52 12.82
N SER A 146 9.94 -7.73 13.76
CA SER A 146 9.85 -8.13 15.17
C SER A 146 8.78 -9.21 15.38
N ARG A 147 8.80 -9.89 16.54
CA ARG A 147 7.78 -10.89 16.89
C ARG A 147 6.38 -10.27 16.95
N GLU A 148 6.28 -9.04 17.41
CA GLU A 148 5.05 -8.26 17.49
C GLU A 148 4.55 -7.91 16.09
N GLU A 149 5.42 -7.46 15.19
CA GLU A 149 5.10 -7.20 13.79
C GLU A 149 4.62 -8.48 13.08
N LEU A 150 5.27 -9.62 13.30
CA LEU A 150 4.86 -10.92 12.75
C LEU A 150 3.51 -11.39 13.31
N SER A 151 3.27 -11.21 14.61
CA SER A 151 1.99 -11.52 15.23
C SER A 151 0.87 -10.68 14.62
N PHE A 152 1.11 -9.39 14.41
CA PHE A 152 0.14 -8.51 13.75
C PHE A 152 -0.07 -8.89 12.28
N ALA A 153 1.00 -9.11 11.52
CA ALA A 153 0.96 -9.56 10.13
C ALA A 153 0.17 -10.87 9.97
N SER A 154 0.28 -11.81 10.92
CA SER A 154 -0.49 -13.06 10.87
C SER A 154 -2.00 -12.86 10.90
N ARG A 155 -2.48 -11.81 11.58
CA ARG A 155 -3.91 -11.47 11.67
C ARG A 155 -4.41 -10.84 10.38
N ILE A 156 -3.54 -10.11 9.67
CA ILE A 156 -3.81 -9.58 8.33
C ILE A 156 -3.87 -10.74 7.33
N ALA A 157 -2.88 -11.63 7.35
CA ALA A 157 -2.83 -12.81 6.50
C ALA A 157 -4.05 -13.74 6.69
N LYS A 158 -4.54 -13.88 7.94
CA LYS A 158 -5.78 -14.59 8.25
C LYS A 158 -6.97 -14.01 7.46
N TRP A 159 -7.11 -12.68 7.43
CA TRP A 159 -8.20 -12.04 6.69
C TRP A 159 -8.07 -12.25 5.18
N ILE A 160 -6.88 -12.02 4.62
CA ILE A 160 -6.60 -12.18 3.18
C ILE A 160 -6.90 -13.61 2.72
N SER A 161 -6.51 -14.62 3.51
CA SER A 161 -6.79 -16.03 3.21
C SER A 161 -8.30 -16.32 3.12
N GLY A 162 -9.13 -15.58 3.86
CA GLY A 162 -10.59 -15.67 3.79
C GLY A 162 -11.20 -15.11 2.50
N GLN A 163 -10.47 -14.28 1.76
CA GLN A 163 -10.95 -13.65 0.53
C GLN A 163 -10.71 -14.50 -0.73
N GLN A 164 -9.99 -15.61 -0.61
CA GLN A 164 -9.73 -16.53 -1.71
C GLN A 164 -11.00 -17.27 -2.17
N ASN A 165 -11.08 -17.51 -3.48
CA ASN A 165 -12.05 -18.42 -4.06
C ASN A 165 -11.65 -19.89 -3.80
N PRO A 166 -12.53 -20.88 -4.05
CA PRO A 166 -12.22 -22.30 -3.83
C PRO A 166 -10.99 -22.83 -4.58
N ASN A 167 -10.54 -22.13 -5.63
CA ASN A 167 -9.37 -22.47 -6.42
C ASN A 167 -8.12 -21.65 -6.00
N GLY A 168 -8.19 -20.89 -4.89
CA GLY A 168 -7.09 -20.07 -4.37
C GLY A 168 -6.91 -18.69 -5.01
N GLY A 169 -7.75 -18.32 -5.99
CA GLY A 169 -7.67 -17.04 -6.69
C GLY A 169 -8.43 -15.91 -5.99
N PHE A 170 -8.04 -14.66 -6.25
CA PHE A 170 -8.73 -13.45 -5.79
C PHE A 170 -9.62 -12.85 -6.89
N SER A 171 -10.44 -11.87 -6.53
CA SER A 171 -11.38 -11.20 -7.45
C SER A 171 -10.70 -10.31 -8.50
N SER A 172 -9.42 -9.98 -8.32
CA SER A 172 -8.60 -9.15 -9.21
C SER A 172 -7.20 -9.73 -9.38
N THR A 173 -6.48 -9.23 -10.37
CA THR A 173 -5.09 -9.58 -10.70
C THR A 173 -4.06 -8.75 -9.95
N GLN A 174 -4.40 -7.53 -9.55
CA GLN A 174 -3.57 -6.69 -8.68
C GLN A 174 -3.66 -7.15 -7.23
#